data_AF-A0A848VM17-F1
#
_entry.id   AF-A0A848VM17-F1
#
_cell.length_a   1.000
_cell.length_b   1.000
_cell.length_c   1.000
_cell.angle_alpha   90.00
_cell.angle_beta   90.00
_cell.angle_gamma   90.00
#
_symmetry.space_group_name_H-M   'P 1'
#
loop_
_entity.id
_entity.type
_entity.pdbx_description
1 polymer ?
#
loop_
_entity_poly.entity_id
_entity_poly.type
_entity_poly.pdbx_seq_one_letter_code
_entity_poly.pdbx_strand_id
1 'polypeptide(L)'
;MRRLHICSFSLVSLILVGCAPTLPPMAVEAHVHPGTAVTLWTDQSELFFEYPPMVAGQPSEPWAIHVTRLSDFSPITEGPLTLAFQAEDGRVYTTR
;
A
#
# COMPACT_ATOMS: atom_id res chain seq x y z
N MET A 1 74.12 -26.88 -9.16
CA MET A 1 73.49 -28.12 -9.64
C MET A 1 73.06 -28.96 -8.43
N ARG A 2 71.76 -29.08 -8.16
CA ARG A 2 71.23 -30.12 -7.27
C ARG A 2 69.78 -30.48 -7.65
N ARG A 3 69.62 -31.78 -7.86
CA ARG A 3 68.45 -32.61 -8.17
C ARG A 3 67.36 -32.39 -7.08
N LEU A 4 66.04 -32.29 -7.33
CA LEU A 4 65.04 -33.14 -7.99
C LEU A 4 64.07 -33.69 -6.92
N HIS A 5 62.76 -33.57 -7.20
CA HIS A 5 61.58 -34.25 -6.61
C HIS A 5 60.81 -33.66 -5.41
N ILE A 6 59.62 -33.13 -5.75
CA ILE A 6 58.28 -33.60 -5.33
C ILE A 6 58.06 -33.78 -3.82
N CYS A 7 57.39 -32.80 -3.23
CA CYS A 7 56.27 -32.98 -2.30
C CYS A 7 55.34 -31.81 -2.64
N SER A 8 54.21 -32.05 -3.32
CA SER A 8 52.96 -32.50 -2.70
C SER A 8 52.58 -31.59 -1.52
N PHE A 9 51.37 -31.06 -1.56
CA PHE A 9 50.77 -30.12 -0.60
C PHE A 9 51.18 -28.65 -0.69
N SER A 10 50.52 -27.88 -1.55
CA SER A 10 50.01 -26.53 -1.18
C SER A 10 49.03 -25.98 -2.24
N LEU A 11 48.28 -26.85 -2.92
CA LEU A 11 47.16 -26.45 -3.79
C LEU A 11 45.83 -26.54 -3.05
N VAL A 12 45.74 -26.08 -1.80
CA VAL A 12 44.48 -26.00 -1.05
C VAL A 12 44.58 -24.89 -0.01
N SER A 13 44.52 -23.62 -0.43
CA SER A 13 44.22 -22.52 0.51
C SER A 13 43.67 -21.30 -0.21
N LEU A 14 42.82 -21.53 -1.21
CA LEU A 14 41.97 -20.50 -1.78
C LEU A 14 40.53 -20.98 -1.57
N ILE A 15 39.63 -20.05 -1.27
CA ILE A 15 38.23 -20.22 -0.85
C ILE A 15 38.11 -20.21 0.68
N LEU A 16 38.01 -19.02 1.26
CA LEU A 16 37.12 -18.70 2.39
C LEU A 16 37.03 -17.16 2.60
N VAL A 17 36.99 -16.38 1.51
CA VAL A 17 36.46 -15.00 1.57
C VAL A 17 35.06 -15.04 0.98
N GLY A 18 34.10 -15.43 1.81
CA GLY A 18 32.69 -15.27 1.51
C GLY A 18 32.25 -13.86 1.91
N CYS A 19 31.70 -13.09 0.96
CA CYS A 19 30.95 -11.89 1.31
C CYS A 19 29.70 -12.33 2.07
N ALA A 20 29.59 -11.97 3.35
CA ALA A 20 28.32 -12.09 4.06
C ALA A 20 27.34 -11.09 3.42
N PRO A 21 26.22 -11.53 2.83
CA PRO A 21 25.16 -10.60 2.47
C PRO A 21 24.60 -10.05 3.79
N THR A 22 24.70 -8.74 4.00
CA THR A 22 23.89 -8.05 5.00
C THR A 22 22.44 -8.29 4.64
N LEU A 23 21.79 -9.23 5.32
CA LEU A 23 20.36 -9.45 5.16
C LEU A 23 19.67 -8.15 5.58
N PRO A 24 18.88 -7.50 4.70
CA PRO A 24 18.05 -6.39 5.14
C PRO A 24 17.15 -6.89 6.29
N PRO A 25 16.78 -6.01 7.25
CA PRO A 25 15.79 -6.37 8.25
C PRO A 25 14.58 -6.94 7.51
N MET A 26 14.03 -8.07 7.99
CA MET A 26 12.86 -8.70 7.39
C MET A 26 11.83 -7.61 7.11
N ALA A 27 11.62 -7.31 5.84
CA ALA A 27 10.57 -6.42 5.43
C ALA A 27 9.28 -7.12 5.87
N VAL A 28 8.60 -6.55 6.87
CA VAL A 28 7.19 -6.86 7.06
C VAL A 28 6.56 -6.53 5.72
N GLU A 29 6.11 -7.54 4.99
CA GLU A 29 5.26 -7.33 3.83
C GLU A 29 4.05 -6.59 4.36
N ALA A 30 4.04 -5.26 4.17
CA ALA A 30 2.85 -4.48 4.41
C ALA A 30 1.84 -5.01 3.39
N HIS A 31 0.86 -5.78 3.86
CA HIS A 31 -0.27 -6.17 3.03
C HIS A 31 -0.95 -4.88 2.57
N VAL A 32 -0.64 -4.46 1.34
CA VAL A 32 -1.30 -3.34 0.70
C VAL A 32 -2.71 -3.80 0.41
N HIS A 33 -3.62 -3.45 1.30
CA HIS A 33 -5.04 -3.58 0.99
C HIS A 33 -5.34 -2.62 -0.17
N PRO A 34 -5.97 -3.08 -1.26
CA PRO A 34 -6.37 -2.17 -2.32
C PRO A 34 -7.41 -1.19 -1.79
N GLY A 35 -7.39 0.05 -2.31
CA GLY A 35 -8.47 1.00 -2.06
C GLY A 35 -9.81 0.46 -2.56
N THR A 36 -10.90 1.06 -2.08
CA THR A 36 -12.26 0.73 -2.52
C THR A 36 -12.79 1.85 -3.40
N ALA A 37 -13.36 1.50 -4.54
CA ALA A 37 -14.11 2.42 -5.40
C ALA A 37 -15.59 2.07 -5.33
N VAL A 38 -16.43 3.09 -5.17
CA VAL A 38 -17.88 2.95 -5.01
C VAL A 38 -18.56 3.93 -5.94
N THR A 39 -19.59 3.45 -6.65
CA THR A 39 -20.51 4.29 -7.41
C THR A 39 -21.92 4.07 -6.87
N LEU A 40 -22.58 5.16 -6.48
CA LEU A 40 -23.97 5.19 -6.04
C LEU A 40 -24.76 6.14 -6.94
N TRP A 41 -26.06 5.89 -7.05
CA TRP A 41 -26.95 6.67 -7.89
C TRP A 41 -28.19 7.08 -7.13
N THR A 42 -28.69 8.26 -7.46
CA THR A 42 -30.07 8.70 -7.19
C THR A 42 -30.74 9.01 -8.53
N ASP A 43 -32.00 9.42 -8.52
CA ASP A 43 -32.66 9.90 -9.73
C ASP A 43 -32.04 11.21 -10.29
N GLN A 44 -31.24 11.92 -9.48
CA GLN A 44 -30.73 13.25 -9.81
C GLN A 44 -29.22 13.31 -9.98
N SER A 45 -28.47 12.38 -9.39
CA SER A 45 -27.01 12.43 -9.36
C SER A 45 -26.34 11.06 -9.29
N GLU A 46 -25.13 11.00 -9.82
CA GLU A 46 -24.12 10.00 -9.50
C GLU A 46 -23.24 10.50 -8.34
N LEU A 47 -22.89 9.61 -7.43
CA LEU A 47 -21.78 9.79 -6.50
C LEU A 47 -20.75 8.69 -6.79
N PHE A 48 -19.58 9.09 -7.29
CA PHE A 48 -18.40 8.23 -7.38
C PHE A 48 -17.41 8.64 -6.30
N PHE A 49 -16.89 7.68 -5.54
CA PHE A 49 -15.77 7.95 -4.64
C PHE A 49 -14.84 6.76 -4.51
N GLU A 50 -13.56 7.06 -4.31
CA GLU A 50 -12.52 6.10 -4.00
C GLU A 50 -11.83 6.49 -2.69
N TYR A 51 -11.54 5.46 -1.89
CA TYR A 51 -10.91 5.64 -0.60
C TYR A 51 -9.86 4.55 -0.31
N PRO A 52 -8.77 4.92 0.37
CA PRO A 52 -7.77 3.95 0.81
C PRO A 52 -8.35 2.99 1.86
N PRO A 53 -7.66 1.90 2.18
CA PRO A 53 -8.00 1.08 3.34
C PRO A 53 -8.11 1.92 4.62
N MET A 54 -9.20 1.75 5.36
CA MET A 54 -9.41 2.43 6.63
C MET A 54 -8.91 1.56 7.78
N VAL A 55 -7.83 1.97 8.44
CA VAL A 55 -7.26 1.27 9.59
C VAL A 55 -7.59 2.02 10.87
N ALA A 56 -8.13 1.31 11.87
CA ALA A 56 -8.51 1.92 13.15
C ALA A 56 -7.32 2.62 13.83
N GLY A 57 -7.53 3.86 14.27
CA GLY A 57 -6.50 4.66 14.94
C GLY A 57 -5.47 5.32 14.01
N GLN A 58 -5.58 5.13 12.69
CA GLN A 58 -4.70 5.76 11.71
C GLN A 58 -5.47 6.83 10.90
N PRO A 59 -4.88 7.99 10.62
CA PRO A 59 -5.42 8.91 9.63
C PRO A 59 -5.56 8.24 8.26
N SER A 60 -6.65 8.53 7.56
CA SER A 60 -6.84 8.08 6.18
C SER A 60 -5.97 8.91 5.23
N GLU A 61 -5.49 8.27 4.15
CA GLU A 61 -5.05 9.01 2.96
C GLU A 61 -6.25 9.75 2.31
N PRO A 62 -5.99 10.73 1.42
CA PRO A 62 -7.06 11.49 0.77
C PRO A 62 -8.08 10.63 0.02
N TRP A 63 -9.32 11.08 0.02
CA TRP A 63 -10.42 10.48 -0.72
C TRP A 63 -10.62 11.25 -2.01
N ALA A 64 -10.86 10.55 -3.13
CA ALA A 64 -11.32 11.20 -4.35
C ALA A 64 -12.85 11.06 -4.41
N ILE A 65 -13.55 12.19 -4.48
CA ILE A 65 -15.02 12.23 -4.47
C ILE A 65 -15.47 13.08 -5.67
N HIS A 66 -16.33 12.51 -6.50
CA HIS A 66 -16.92 13.14 -7.67
C HIS A 66 -18.44 13.00 -7.61
N VAL A 67 -19.14 14.12 -7.75
CA VAL A 67 -20.60 14.13 -7.81
C VAL A 67 -21.02 14.70 -9.16
N THR A 68 -21.79 13.92 -9.91
CA THR A 68 -22.25 14.27 -11.26
C THR A 68 -23.75 14.48 -11.25
N ARG A 69 -24.23 15.61 -11.78
CA ARG A 69 -25.66 15.85 -12.00
C ARG A 69 -26.14 15.06 -13.21
N LEU A 70 -27.21 14.27 -13.07
CA LEU A 70 -27.68 13.41 -14.16
C LEU A 70 -28.43 14.13 -15.29
N SER A 71 -28.98 15.31 -15.02
CA SER A 71 -29.76 16.05 -16.04
C SER A 71 -28.92 16.56 -17.19
N ASP A 72 -27.64 16.86 -16.96
CA ASP A 72 -26.73 17.48 -17.91
C ASP A 72 -25.27 16.98 -17.82
N PHE A 73 -25.00 16.01 -16.95
CA PHE A 73 -23.67 15.45 -16.68
C PHE A 73 -22.64 16.47 -16.16
N SER A 74 -23.08 17.62 -15.64
CA SER A 74 -22.20 18.61 -15.04
C SER A 74 -21.69 18.17 -13.66
N PRO A 75 -20.48 18.59 -13.27
CA PRO A 75 -20.00 18.34 -11.92
C PRO A 75 -20.75 19.22 -10.90
N ILE A 76 -21.04 18.66 -9.73
CA ILE A 76 -21.48 19.43 -8.57
C ILE A 76 -20.24 19.79 -7.74
N THR A 77 -19.86 21.07 -7.74
CA THR A 77 -18.60 21.56 -7.16
C THR A 77 -18.74 22.28 -5.83
N GLU A 78 -19.98 22.53 -5.37
CA GLU A 78 -20.27 23.28 -4.16
C GLU A 78 -21.40 22.62 -3.37
N GLY A 79 -21.31 22.71 -2.05
CA GLY A 79 -22.30 22.15 -1.12
C GLY A 79 -21.62 21.55 0.12
N PRO A 80 -22.39 21.30 1.20
CA PRO A 80 -21.85 20.63 2.37
C PRO A 80 -21.57 19.15 2.05
N LEU A 81 -20.39 18.66 2.42
CA LEU A 81 -20.09 17.24 2.48
C LEU A 81 -20.24 16.77 3.92
N THR A 82 -20.78 15.57 4.12
CA THR A 82 -20.81 14.94 5.44
C THR A 82 -20.47 13.48 5.27
N LEU A 83 -19.38 13.04 5.90
CA LEU A 83 -18.96 11.65 5.89
C LEU A 83 -19.41 11.00 7.20
N ALA A 84 -20.16 9.91 7.09
CA ALA A 84 -20.63 9.13 8.21
C ALA A 84 -20.04 7.70 8.14
N PHE A 85 -19.32 7.31 9.18
CA PHE A 85 -18.70 6.00 9.31
C PHE A 85 -19.44 5.20 10.39
N GLN A 86 -19.85 3.98 10.07
CA GLN A 86 -20.46 3.06 11.03
C GLN A 86 -19.48 1.94 11.37
N ALA A 87 -19.16 1.79 12.66
CA ALA A 87 -18.40 0.65 13.16
C ALA A 87 -19.32 -0.58 13.32
N GLU A 88 -18.73 -1.77 13.39
CA GLU A 88 -19.46 -3.03 13.57
C GLU A 88 -20.32 -3.07 14.85
N ASP A 89 -19.87 -2.39 15.91
CA ASP A 89 -20.61 -2.23 17.16
C ASP A 89 -21.76 -1.20 17.08
N GLY A 90 -22.01 -0.63 15.91
CA GLY A 90 -23.09 0.32 15.65
C GLY A 90 -22.76 1.77 15.96
N ARG A 91 -21.57 2.10 16.48
CA ARG A 91 -21.16 3.51 16.68
C ARG A 91 -21.04 4.23 15.34
N VAL A 92 -21.51 5.48 15.31
CA VAL A 92 -21.45 6.36 14.15
C VAL A 92 -20.49 7.52 14.41
N TYR A 93 -19.57 7.75 13.48
CA TYR A 93 -18.66 8.88 13.46
C TYR A 93 -19.02 9.79 12.30
N THR A 94 -19.10 11.10 12.54
CA THR A 94 -19.47 12.07 11.50
C THR A 94 -18.44 13.19 11.42
N THR A 95 -18.02 13.51 10.20
CA THR A 95 -17.21 14.70 9.89
C THR A 95 -17.87 15.51 8.78
N ARG A 96 -17.63 16.82 8.79
CA ARG A 96 -18.15 17.80 7.82
C ARG A 96 -17.01 18.51 7.12
#